data_AF-A0A7V3N5S9-F1
#
_entry.id   AF-A0A7V3N5S9-F1
#
_cell.length_a   1.000
_cell.length_b   1.000
_cell.length_c   1.000
_cell.angle_alpha   90.00
_cell.angle_beta   90.00
_cell.angle_gamma   90.00
#
_symmetry.space_group_name_H-M   'P 1'
#
loop_
_entity.id
_entity.type
_entity.pdbx_description
1 polymer ?
#
loop_
_entity_poly.entity_id
_entity_poly.type
_entity_poly.pdbx_seq_one_letter_code
_entity_poly.pdbx_strand_id
1 'polypeptide(L)' 'MSDRVDVGIPGVNEILQGGIPRRNIVLLSGGPGTGKSIFGQQFLYAGFRLKEPGILVT' A
#
# COMPACT_ATOMS: atom_id res chain seq x y z
N MET A 1 17.48 0.91 -11.74
CA MET A 1 16.89 1.15 -10.40
C MET A 1 15.39 1.00 -10.56
N SER A 2 14.73 0.08 -9.84
CA SER A 2 13.29 -0.16 -10.01
C SER A 2 12.50 0.96 -9.32
N ASP A 3 11.60 1.62 -10.04
CA ASP A 3 10.67 2.61 -9.49
C ASP A 3 9.67 1.90 -8.57
N ARG A 4 9.63 2.31 -7.30
CA ARG A 4 8.81 1.71 -6.24
C ARG A 4 7.90 2.74 -5.62
N VAL A 5 6.70 2.30 -5.28
CA VAL A 5 5.67 3.06 -4.58
C VAL A 5 5.82 2.79 -3.08
N ASP A 6 6.01 3.86 -2.32
CA ASP A 6 5.96 3.83 -0.86
C ASP A 6 4.54 3.47 -0.42
N VAL A 7 4.41 2.40 0.36
CA VAL A 7 3.09 1.92 0.83
C VAL A 7 2.59 2.73 2.04
N GLY A 8 3.44 3.56 2.64
CA GLY A 8 3.14 4.35 3.83
C GLY A 8 3.11 3.55 5.13
N ILE A 9 3.49 2.28 5.10
CA ILE A 9 3.53 1.38 6.24
C ILE A 9 4.98 0.95 6.45
N PRO A 10 5.70 1.51 7.44
CA PRO A 10 7.15 1.34 7.58
C PRO A 10 7.62 -0.11 7.58
N GLY A 11 6.99 -0.98 8.38
CA GLY A 11 7.38 -2.40 8.45
C GLY A 11 7.13 -3.16 7.14
N VAL A 12 6.15 -2.75 6.34
CA VAL A 12 5.88 -3.36 5.03
C VAL A 12 6.91 -2.90 4.01
N ASN A 13 7.26 -1.62 4.01
CA ASN A 13 8.31 -1.11 3.12
C ASN A 13 9.66 -1.78 3.40
N GLU A 14 9.98 -2.04 4.67
CA GLU A 14 11.19 -2.77 5.06
C GLU A 14 11.20 -4.19 4.45
N ILE A 15 10.12 -4.94 4.63
CA ILE A 15 9.96 -6.30 4.06
C ILE A 15 10.04 -6.27 2.52
N LEU A 16 9.45 -5.26 1.89
CA LEU A 16 9.40 -5.13 0.42
C LEU A 16 10.61 -4.41 -0.19
N GLN A 17 11.63 -4.08 0.61
CA GLN A 17 12.85 -3.38 0.18
C GLN A 17 12.54 -2.03 -0.50
N GLY A 18 11.79 -1.18 0.19
CA GLY A 18 11.41 0.16 -0.26
C GLY A 18 10.06 0.25 -0.97
N GLY A 19 9.19 -0.76 -0.81
CA GLY A 19 7.79 -0.70 -1.26
C GLY A 19 7.49 -1.53 -2.51
N ILE A 20 6.33 -1.27 -3.13
CA ILE A 20 5.80 -2.09 -4.21
C ILE A 20 6.34 -1.59 -5.56
N PRO A 21 6.78 -2.45 -6.50
CA PRO A 21 7.14 -2.01 -7.85
C PRO A 21 6.01 -1.21 -8.51
N ARG A 22 6.31 -0.05 -9.11
CA ARG A 22 5.29 0.78 -9.76
C ARG A 22 4.61 0.01 -10.90
N ARG A 23 3.32 0.30 -11.15
CA ARG A 23 2.47 -0.36 -12.18
C ARG A 23 2.30 -1.86 -11.97
N ASN A 24 2.03 -2.26 -10.74
CA ASN A 24 1.83 -3.66 -10.37
C ASN A 24 0.44 -3.89 -9.76
N ILE A 25 -0.04 -5.13 -9.82
CA ILE A 25 -1.27 -5.59 -9.17
C ILE A 25 -0.87 -6.36 -7.92
N VAL A 26 -1.41 -5.97 -6.76
CA VAL A 26 -1.08 -6.58 -5.47
C VAL A 26 -2.31 -7.20 -4.84
N LEU A 27 -2.21 -8.48 -4.45
CA LEU A 27 -3.22 -9.17 -3.67
C LEU A 27 -2.86 -9.10 -2.19
N LEU A 28 -3.73 -8.48 -1.38
CA LEU A 28 -3.65 -8.54 0.08
C LEU A 28 -4.63 -9.59 0.60
N SER A 29 -4.11 -10.70 1.13
CA SER A 29 -4.90 -11.84 1.62
C SER A 29 -4.70 -12.08 3.11
N GLY A 30 -5.74 -12.57 3.78
CA GLY A 30 -5.74 -12.87 5.22
C GLY A 30 -7.15 -13.10 5.77
N GLY A 31 -7.26 -13.75 6.92
CA GLY A 31 -8.53 -14.07 7.59
C GLY A 31 -9.37 -12.85 7.97
N PRO A 32 -10.64 -13.02 8.38
CA PRO A 32 -11.46 -11.93 8.91
C PRO A 32 -10.77 -11.23 10.09
N GLY A 33 -10.92 -9.91 10.19
CA GLY A 33 -10.34 -9.13 11.29
C GLY A 33 -8.83 -8.86 11.23
N THR A 34 -8.10 -9.36 10.22
CA THR A 34 -6.63 -9.15 10.10
C THR A 34 -6.22 -7.77 9.58
N GLY A 35 -7.13 -6.81 9.50
CA GLY A 35 -6.80 -5.42 9.14
C GLY A 35 -6.60 -5.13 7.64
N LYS A 36 -7.05 -5.99 6.72
CA LYS A 36 -6.90 -5.78 5.26
C LYS A 36 -7.48 -4.45 4.76
N SER A 37 -8.69 -4.11 5.19
CA SER A 37 -9.33 -2.83 4.82
C SER A 37 -8.57 -1.64 5.40
N ILE A 38 -8.11 -1.76 6.65
CA ILE A 38 -7.29 -0.74 7.31
C ILE A 38 -5.98 -0.54 6.53
N PHE A 39 -5.32 -1.62 6.10
CA PHE A 39 -4.12 -1.54 5.27
C PHE A 39 -4.39 -0.76 3.98
N GLY A 40 -5.46 -1.09 3.23
CA GLY A 40 -5.82 -0.37 2.00
C GLY A 40 -6.11 1.11 2.25
N GLN A 41 -6.77 1.44 3.36
CA GLN A 41 -7.03 2.82 3.76
C GLN A 41 -5.75 3.57 4.14
N GLN A 42 -4.81 2.92 4.86
CA GLN A 42 -3.52 3.52 5.20
C GLN A 42 -2.68 3.79 3.95
N PHE A 43 -2.69 2.86 2.98
CA PHE A 43 -2.04 3.07 1.69
C PHE A 43 -2.61 4.30 0.96
N LEU A 44 -3.94 4.41 0.86
CA LEU A 44 -4.59 5.57 0.24
C LEU A 44 -4.30 6.87 1.00
N TYR A 45 -4.28 6.84 2.33
CA TYR A 45 -3.94 8.00 3.15
C TYR A 45 -2.49 8.45 2.94
N ALA A 46 -1.56 7.50 2.83
CA ALA A 46 -0.17 7.80 2.50
C ALA A 46 -0.04 8.43 1.10
N GLY A 47 -0.72 7.86 0.10
CA GLY A 47 -0.81 8.45 -1.24
C GLY A 47 -1.37 9.89 -1.20
N PHE A 48 -2.45 10.12 -0.45
CA PHE A 48 -3.02 11.45 -0.24
C PHE A 48 -2.00 12.44 0.35
N ARG A 49 -1.22 12.03 1.37
CA ARG A 49 -0.15 12.85 1.96
C ARG A 49 0.95 13.21 0.95
N LEU A 50 1.20 12.33 -0.01
CA LEU A 50 2.12 12.53 -1.13
C LEU A 50 1.47 13.24 -2.34
N LYS A 51 0.20 13.65 -2.23
CA LYS A 51 -0.60 14.26 -3.30
C LYS A 51 -0.85 13.33 -4.50
N GLU A 52 -0.83 12.02 -4.28
CA GLU A 52 -1.21 11.02 -5.28
C GLU A 52 -2.74 10.80 -5.29
N PRO A 53 -3.37 10.68 -6.47
CA PRO A 53 -4.78 10.33 -6.57
C PRO A 53 -5.00 8.86 -6.20
N GLY A 54 -6.14 8.57 -5.55
CA GLY A 54 -6.51 7.21 -5.16
C GLY A 54 -8.02 7.01 -5.12
N ILE A 55 -8.46 5.77 -5.31
CA ILE A 55 -9.87 5.37 -5.27
C ILE A 55 -9.99 4.17 -4.32
N LEU A 56 -10.99 4.22 -3.44
CA LEU A 56 -11.43 3.07 -2.64
C LEU A 56 -12.77 2.60 -3.18
N VAL A 57 -12.87 1.33 -3.56
CA VAL A 57 -14.13 0.68 -3.95
C VAL A 57 -14.43 -0.39 -2.92
N THR A 58 -15.65 -0.41 -2.39
CA THR A 58 -16.13 -1.33 -1.35
C THR A 58 -17.23 -2.24 -1.87
#